data_AF-A0A7C1C117-F1
#
_entry.id   AF-A0A7C1C117-F1
#
_cell.length_a   1.000
_cell.length_b   1.000
_cell.length_c   1.000
_cell.angle_alpha   90.00
_cell.angle_beta   90.00
_cell.angle_gamma   90.00
#
_symmetry.space_group_name_H-M   'P 1'
#
loop_
_entity.id
_entity.type
_entity.pdbx_description
1 polymer ?
#
loop_
_entity_poly.entity_id
_entity_poly.type
_entity_poly.pdbx_seq_one_letter_code
_entity_poly.pdbx_strand_id
1 'polypeptide(L)'
;MAIFENKFDIQDEILREVGLHSIVVPESVLIELHKLAELGRGKKKKYSKAALDYLKRNKFEIIHSENKRNVDDDIVLLAKRLNAMVATTDKQLMERLKGECIGILRLKKRRLELL
;
A
#
# COMPACT_ATOMS: atom_id res chain seq x y z
N MET A 1 -7.94 -5.41 2.43
CA MET A 1 -9.29 -5.50 1.81
C MET A 1 -10.44 -4.98 2.69
N ALA A 2 -10.20 -4.46 3.91
CA ALA A 2 -11.23 -3.92 4.81
C ALA A 2 -11.39 -2.38 4.76
N ILE A 3 -10.56 -1.71 3.96
CA ILE A 3 -10.45 -0.24 3.94
C ILE A 3 -11.71 0.42 3.37
N PHE A 4 -12.27 -0.14 2.30
CA PHE A 4 -13.31 0.54 1.49
C PHE A 4 -14.75 0.16 1.88
N GLU A 5 -14.94 -0.58 2.98
CA GLU A 5 -16.26 -1.09 3.38
C GLU A 5 -16.89 -0.31 4.56
N ASN A 6 -16.21 0.67 5.17
CA ASN A 6 -16.74 1.50 6.28
C ASN A 6 -16.04 2.88 6.39
N LYS A 7 -16.59 3.82 7.19
CA LYS A 7 -15.96 5.10 7.61
C LYS A 7 -14.66 4.86 8.40
N PHE A 8 -13.61 4.43 7.73
CA PHE A 8 -12.27 4.25 8.27
C PHE A 8 -11.36 5.19 7.47
N ASP A 9 -10.87 6.25 8.10
CA ASP A 9 -9.89 7.12 7.46
C ASP A 9 -8.50 6.56 7.72
N ILE A 10 -7.88 6.00 6.67
CA ILE A 10 -6.52 5.49 6.76
C ILE A 10 -5.55 6.59 7.21
N GLN A 11 -5.74 7.84 6.76
CA GLN A 11 -4.75 8.89 7.04
C GLN A 11 -4.72 9.24 8.52
N ASP A 12 -5.88 9.37 9.16
CA ASP A 12 -5.99 9.59 10.61
C ASP A 12 -5.36 8.44 11.41
N GLU A 13 -5.52 7.21 10.92
CA GLU A 13 -4.98 6.01 11.55
C GLU A 13 -3.46 5.92 11.39
N ILE A 14 -2.93 6.28 10.23
CA ILE A 14 -1.48 6.39 10.02
C ILE A 14 -0.93 7.51 10.91
N LEU A 15 -1.57 8.67 10.94
CA LEU A 15 -1.15 9.82 11.75
C LEU A 15 -1.06 9.46 13.23
N ARG A 16 -2.05 8.72 13.75
CA ARG A 16 -2.02 8.27 15.14
C ARG A 16 -0.89 7.26 15.40
N GLU A 17 -0.67 6.32 14.49
CA GLU A 17 0.27 5.21 14.73
C GLU A 17 1.73 5.62 14.53
N VAL A 18 2.03 6.47 13.53
CA VAL A 18 3.42 6.81 13.15
C VAL A 18 3.72 8.31 13.18
N GLY A 19 2.76 9.15 13.56
CA GLY A 19 2.95 10.61 13.62
C GLY A 19 2.87 11.29 12.24
N LEU A 20 3.44 12.48 12.10
CA LEU A 20 3.49 13.20 10.83
C LEU A 20 4.26 12.40 9.78
N HIS A 21 3.68 12.25 8.59
CA HIS A 21 4.20 11.34 7.57
C HIS A 21 3.88 11.84 6.16
N SER A 22 4.63 11.35 5.18
CA SER A 22 4.33 11.49 3.76
C SER A 22 3.98 10.13 3.19
N ILE A 23 2.92 10.07 2.37
CA ILE A 23 2.47 8.83 1.73
C ILE A 23 2.84 8.89 0.25
N VAL A 24 3.65 7.93 -0.17
CA VAL A 24 4.06 7.73 -1.56
C VAL A 24 3.53 6.40 -2.08
N VAL A 25 3.28 6.34 -3.39
CA VAL A 25 2.84 5.12 -4.06
C VAL A 25 3.75 4.84 -5.26
N PRO A 26 4.37 3.65 -5.35
CA PRO A 26 5.17 3.29 -6.51
C PRO A 26 4.34 3.19 -7.80
N GLU A 27 4.93 3.60 -8.94
CA GLU A 27 4.33 3.41 -10.27
C GLU A 27 3.94 1.95 -10.55
N SER A 28 4.76 0.99 -10.13
CA SER A 28 4.54 -0.46 -10.32
C SER A 28 3.22 -0.91 -9.70
N VAL A 29 2.92 -0.44 -8.48
CA VAL A 29 1.67 -0.68 -7.75
C VAL A 29 0.50 -0.06 -8.51
N LEU A 30 0.66 1.17 -9.02
CA LEU A 30 -0.39 1.84 -9.77
C LEU A 30 -0.72 1.09 -11.08
N ILE A 31 0.31 0.63 -11.81
CA ILE A 31 0.17 -0.16 -13.03
C ILE A 31 -0.56 -1.48 -12.74
N GLU A 32 -0.19 -2.19 -11.65
CA GLU A 32 -0.87 -3.42 -11.26
C GLU A 32 -2.33 -3.17 -10.88
N LEU A 33 -2.61 -2.12 -10.11
CA LEU A 33 -3.97 -1.75 -9.74
C LEU A 33 -4.82 -1.43 -10.98
N HIS A 34 -4.28 -0.72 -11.98
CA HIS A 34 -4.96 -0.50 -13.25
C HIS A 34 -5.27 -1.80 -13.98
N LYS A 35 -4.28 -2.68 -14.14
CA LYS A 35 -4.48 -4.00 -14.77
C LYS A 35 -5.58 -4.81 -14.05
N LEU A 36 -5.58 -4.83 -12.72
CA LEU A 36 -6.58 -5.52 -11.92
C LEU A 36 -7.97 -4.87 -12.02
N ALA A 37 -8.03 -3.54 -12.11
CA ALA A 37 -9.28 -2.79 -12.28
C ALA A 37 -9.91 -2.98 -13.66
N GLU A 38 -9.11 -3.25 -14.69
CA GLU A 38 -9.56 -3.47 -16.07
C GLU A 38 -9.86 -4.95 -16.34
N LEU A 39 -8.86 -5.81 -16.13
CA LEU A 39 -8.85 -7.22 -16.53
C LEU A 39 -9.30 -8.17 -15.41
N GLY A 40 -9.27 -7.73 -14.15
CA GLY A 40 -9.66 -8.54 -13.01
C GLY A 40 -11.14 -8.93 -13.03
N ARG A 41 -11.53 -9.86 -12.15
CA ARG A 41 -12.92 -10.34 -12.01
C ARG A 41 -13.42 -10.25 -10.57
N GLY A 42 -14.74 -10.13 -10.42
CA GLY A 42 -15.44 -10.14 -9.13
C GLY A 42 -14.90 -9.11 -8.13
N LYS A 43 -14.67 -9.56 -6.90
CA LYS A 43 -14.18 -8.74 -5.78
C LYS A 43 -12.87 -8.02 -6.09
N LYS A 44 -11.90 -8.69 -6.73
CA LYS A 44 -10.60 -8.10 -7.06
C LYS A 44 -10.77 -6.84 -7.92
N LYS A 45 -11.53 -6.93 -9.02
CA LYS A 45 -11.82 -5.78 -9.90
C LYS A 45 -12.46 -4.61 -9.14
N LYS A 46 -13.49 -4.91 -8.33
CA LYS A 46 -14.21 -3.91 -7.53
C LYS A 46 -13.28 -3.17 -6.58
N TYR A 47 -12.44 -3.89 -5.85
CA TYR A 47 -11.54 -3.29 -4.87
C TYR A 47 -10.39 -2.52 -5.52
N SER A 48 -9.85 -2.98 -6.66
CA SER A 48 -8.83 -2.23 -7.39
C SER A 48 -9.36 -0.89 -7.91
N LYS A 49 -10.61 -0.84 -8.40
CA LYS A 49 -11.26 0.43 -8.76
C LYS A 49 -11.42 1.37 -7.56
N ALA A 50 -11.91 0.84 -6.42
CA ALA A 50 -12.05 1.62 -5.20
C ALA A 50 -10.70 2.18 -4.70
N ALA A 51 -9.63 1.39 -4.82
CA ALA A 51 -8.27 1.82 -4.50
C ALA A 51 -7.81 2.96 -5.41
N LEU A 52 -7.96 2.84 -6.73
CA LEU A 52 -7.61 3.91 -7.68
C LEU A 52 -8.39 5.21 -7.40
N ASP A 53 -9.69 5.10 -7.13
CA ASP A 53 -10.51 6.27 -6.77
C ASP A 53 -10.04 6.92 -5.46
N TYR A 54 -9.64 6.11 -4.47
CA TYR A 54 -9.07 6.59 -3.22
C TYR A 54 -7.73 7.30 -3.44
N LEU A 55 -6.82 6.73 -4.22
CA LEU A 55 -5.55 7.36 -4.56
C LEU A 55 -5.76 8.71 -5.25
N LYS A 56 -6.69 8.76 -6.22
CA LYS A 56 -7.04 9.98 -6.97
C LYS A 56 -7.62 11.08 -6.08
N ARG A 57 -8.51 10.74 -5.14
CA ARG A 57 -9.13 11.70 -4.21
C ARG A 57 -8.12 12.30 -3.24
N ASN A 58 -7.19 11.49 -2.74
CA ASN A 58 -6.23 11.91 -1.71
C ASN A 58 -4.94 12.52 -2.28
N LYS A 59 -4.73 12.48 -3.60
CA LYS A 59 -3.58 13.09 -4.29
C LYS A 59 -2.23 12.64 -3.71
N PHE A 60 -2.08 11.34 -3.45
CA PHE A 60 -0.79 10.80 -3.01
C PHE A 60 0.29 11.01 -4.07
N GLU A 61 1.52 11.20 -3.61
CA GLU A 61 2.67 11.32 -4.49
C GLU A 61 2.95 9.96 -5.15
N ILE A 62 3.05 9.97 -6.48
CA ILE A 62 3.46 8.79 -7.25
C ILE A 62 4.96 8.89 -7.51
N ILE A 63 5.71 7.88 -7.10
CA ILE A 63 7.17 7.84 -7.25
C ILE A 63 7.58 6.81 -8.31
N HIS A 64 8.68 7.09 -9.01
CA HIS A 64 9.24 6.15 -9.98
C HIS A 64 9.64 4.83 -9.33
N SER A 65 9.27 3.74 -9.98
CA SER A 65 9.66 2.38 -9.61
C SER A 65 11.10 2.08 -9.99
N GLU A 66 11.79 1.36 -9.11
CA GLU A 66 13.11 0.77 -9.36
C GLU A 66 13.01 -0.58 -10.09
N ASN A 67 11.90 -1.32 -9.89
CA ASN A 67 11.64 -2.60 -10.55
C ASN A 67 10.19 -2.69 -11.07
N LYS A 68 10.00 -2.49 -12.38
CA LYS A 68 8.67 -2.57 -13.01
C LYS A 68 8.18 -4.00 -13.28
N ARG A 69 9.02 -5.02 -13.07
CA ARG A 69 8.69 -6.42 -13.37
C ARG A 69 8.10 -7.16 -12.18
N ASN A 70 8.54 -6.82 -10.97
CA ASN A 70 8.06 -7.43 -9.74
C ASN A 70 7.72 -6.35 -8.71
N VAL A 71 6.43 -6.16 -8.45
CA VAL A 71 5.89 -5.13 -7.56
C VAL A 71 6.38 -5.31 -6.13
N ASP A 72 6.43 -6.54 -5.63
CA ASP A 72 6.90 -6.81 -4.27
C ASP A 72 8.39 -6.48 -4.12
N ASP A 73 9.21 -6.80 -5.13
CA ASP A 73 10.64 -6.46 -5.12
C ASP A 73 10.83 -4.93 -5.18
N ASP A 74 10.03 -4.24 -5.99
CA ASP A 74 10.03 -2.78 -6.08
C ASP A 74 9.71 -2.10 -4.75
N ILE A 75 8.68 -2.60 -4.05
CA ILE A 75 8.29 -2.10 -2.74
C ILE A 75 9.43 -2.25 -1.74
N VAL A 76 10.10 -3.41 -1.70
CA VAL A 76 11.24 -3.63 -0.79
C VAL A 76 12.40 -2.70 -1.11
N LEU A 77 12.76 -2.53 -2.39
CA LEU A 77 13.85 -1.66 -2.82
C LEU A 77 13.57 -0.19 -2.46
N LEU A 78 12.38 0.31 -2.80
CA LEU A 78 11.96 1.67 -2.50
C LEU A 78 11.89 1.93 -0.99
N ALA A 79 11.37 0.98 -0.22
CA ALA A 79 11.32 1.12 1.24
C ALA A 79 12.72 1.25 1.86
N LYS A 80 13.70 0.46 1.38
CA LYS A 80 15.10 0.60 1.80
C LYS A 80 15.69 1.95 1.41
N ARG A 81 15.56 2.34 0.14
CA ARG A 81 16.14 3.59 -0.37
C ARG A 81 15.59 4.82 0.36
N LEU A 82 14.30 4.82 0.65
CA LEU A 82 13.60 5.94 1.28
C LEU A 82 13.63 5.88 2.81
N ASN A 83 14.17 4.80 3.40
CA ASN A 83 14.04 4.48 4.83
C ASN A 83 12.57 4.57 5.29
N ALA A 84 11.67 4.00 4.49
CA ALA A 84 10.22 4.11 4.63
C ALA A 84 9.60 2.83 5.21
N MET A 85 8.44 3.01 5.84
CA MET A 85 7.60 1.91 6.29
C MET A 85 6.65 1.46 5.18
N VAL A 86 6.25 0.20 5.20
CA VAL A 86 5.34 -0.36 4.17
C VAL A 86 4.00 -0.72 4.77
N ALA A 87 2.93 -0.12 4.23
CA ALA A 87 1.57 -0.50 4.55
C ALA A 87 1.10 -1.68 3.68
N THR A 88 1.01 -2.89 4.25
CA THR A 88 0.55 -4.07 3.52
C THR A 88 -0.25 -5.04 4.40
N THR A 89 -1.13 -5.81 3.76
CA THR A 89 -1.81 -6.95 4.40
C THR A 89 -1.38 -8.30 3.84
N ASP A 90 -0.47 -8.31 2.85
CA ASP A 90 0.02 -9.53 2.24
C ASP A 90 1.02 -10.23 3.16
N LYS A 91 0.77 -11.51 3.47
CA LYS A 91 1.61 -12.27 4.41
C LYS A 91 3.01 -12.53 3.85
N GLN A 92 3.11 -12.84 2.56
CA GLN A 92 4.40 -13.14 1.95
C GLN A 92 5.27 -11.89 1.89
N LEU A 93 4.69 -10.74 1.51
CA LEU A 93 5.43 -9.48 1.52
C LEU A 93 5.83 -9.07 2.94
N MET A 94 4.97 -9.26 3.96
CA MET A 94 5.34 -8.98 5.34
C MET A 94 6.55 -9.79 5.82
N GLU A 95 6.63 -11.09 5.52
CA GLU A 95 7.79 -11.90 5.91
C GLU A 95 9.08 -11.42 5.23
N ARG A 96 8.99 -11.00 3.96
CA ARG A 96 10.12 -10.40 3.24
C ARG A 96 10.58 -9.09 3.88
N LEU A 97 9.65 -8.20 4.21
CA LEU A 97 9.95 -6.89 4.82
C LEU A 97 10.60 -7.05 6.20
N LYS A 98 10.14 -8.00 7.02
CA LYS A 98 10.77 -8.34 8.31
C LYS A 98 12.20 -8.82 8.16
N GLY A 99 12.45 -9.70 7.18
CA GLY A 99 13.80 -10.19 6.89
C GLY A 99 14.77 -9.09 6.49
N GLU A 100 14.24 -7.95 6.04
CA GLU A 100 14.99 -6.77 5.60
C GLU A 100 14.95 -5.62 6.63
N CYS A 101 14.44 -5.88 7.84
CA CYS A 101 14.30 -4.89 8.93
C CYS A 101 13.50 -3.64 8.55
N ILE A 102 12.53 -3.77 7.64
CA ILE A 102 11.65 -2.69 7.22
C ILE A 102 10.39 -2.69 8.09
N GLY A 103 10.04 -1.54 8.66
CA GLY A 103 8.84 -1.38 9.48
C GLY A 103 7.55 -1.61 8.68
N ILE A 104 6.58 -2.30 9.28
CA ILE A 104 5.35 -2.69 8.60
C ILE A 104 4.15 -2.04 9.28
N LEU A 105 3.29 -1.42 8.48
CA LEU A 105 2.00 -0.91 8.95
C LEU A 105 0.88 -1.85 8.51
N ARG A 106 0.37 -2.65 9.45
CA ARG A 106 -0.62 -3.68 9.13
C ARG A 106 -2.01 -3.23 9.52
N LEU A 107 -2.96 -3.35 8.58
CA LEU A 107 -4.38 -3.22 8.91
C LEU A 107 -4.92 -4.50 9.56
N LYS A 108 -5.42 -4.37 10.79
CA LYS A 108 -6.07 -5.45 11.54
C LYS A 108 -7.39 -4.96 12.12
N LYS A 109 -8.47 -5.63 11.75
CA LYS A 109 -9.86 -5.20 12.03
C LYS A 109 -10.11 -3.78 11.50
N ARG A 110 -9.95 -2.77 12.34
CA ARG A 110 -10.17 -1.35 12.06
C ARG A 110 -9.09 -0.48 12.72
N ARG A 111 -7.88 -1.03 12.87
CA ARG A 111 -6.71 -0.32 13.38
C ARG A 111 -5.49 -0.64 12.54
N LEU A 112 -4.65 0.35 12.33
CA LEU A 112 -3.28 0.13 11.89
C LEU A 112 -2.42 -0.19 13.11
N GLU A 113 -1.64 -1.25 13.00
CA GLU A 113 -0.67 -1.68 14.01
C GLU A 113 0.72 -1.67 13.37
N LEU A 114 1.69 -1.04 14.03
CA LEU A 114 3.10 -1.15 13.69
C LEU A 114 3.67 -2.51 14.12
N LEU A 115 4.38 -3.18 13.20
CA LEU A 115 5.10 -4.43 13.42
C LEU A 115 6.60 -4.28 13.15
#